data_AF-A0A7C1FCD9-F1
#
_entry.id   AF-A0A7C1FCD9-F1
#
_cell.length_a   1.000
_cell.length_b   1.000
_cell.length_c   1.000
_cell.angle_alpha   90.00
_cell.angle_beta   90.00
_cell.angle_gamma   90.00
#
_symmetry.space_group_name_H-M   'P 1'
#
loop_
_entity.id
_entity.type
_entity.pdbx_description
1 polymer ?
#
loop_
_entity_poly.entity_id
_entity_poly.type
_entity_poly.pdbx_seq_one_letter_code
_entity_poly.pdbx_strand_id
1 'polypeptide(L)' 'MCETNAYIEKDGVEELYLENVDIIKPEAGKVYLRDIFGEERLFEGSIKEISLNRHKIILKISS' A
#
# COMPACT_ATOMS: atom_id res chain seq x y z
N MET A 1 -0.22 -19.10 2.78
CA MET A 1 -0.20 -18.01 1.79
C MET A 1 0.16 -16.76 2.55
N CYS A 2 1.28 -16.13 2.19
CA CYS A 2 1.79 -14.95 2.89
C CYS A 2 1.28 -13.72 2.16
N GLU A 3 0.03 -13.35 2.40
CA GLU A 3 -0.62 -12.22 1.74
C GLU A 3 -0.19 -10.92 2.41
N THR A 4 0.31 -9.96 1.62
CA THR A 4 0.79 -8.66 2.09
C THR A 4 -0.30 -7.61 1.90
N ASN A 5 -0.57 -6.81 2.92
CA ASN A 5 -1.62 -5.79 2.88
C ASN A 5 -1.04 -4.38 2.86
N ALA A 6 -1.70 -3.48 2.13
CA ALA A 6 -1.38 -2.06 2.13
C ALA A 6 -2.24 -1.30 3.13
N TYR A 7 -1.61 -0.42 3.89
CA TYR A 7 -2.23 0.48 4.87
C TYR A 7 -1.86 1.92 4.56
N ILE A 8 -2.76 2.85 4.83
CA ILE A 8 -2.46 4.28 4.82
C ILE A 8 -2.20 4.71 6.25
N GLU A 9 -1.08 5.40 6.49
CA GLU A 9 -0.83 6.05 7.77
C GLU A 9 -1.35 7.49 7.75
N LYS A 10 -2.27 7.80 8.67
CA LYS A 10 -2.70 9.16 9.00
C LYS A 10 -2.56 9.38 10.50
N ASP A 11 -1.81 10.39 10.91
CA ASP A 11 -1.65 10.77 12.33
C ASP A 11 -1.25 9.59 13.26
N GLY A 12 -0.43 8.67 12.73
CA GLY A 12 0.02 7.48 13.47
C GLY A 12 -0.98 6.32 13.50
N VAL A 13 -2.13 6.44 12.83
CA VAL A 13 -3.12 5.38 12.65
C VAL A 13 -2.95 4.74 11.28
N GLU A 14 -2.79 3.41 11.26
CA GLU A 14 -2.76 2.60 10.04
C GLU A 14 -4.18 2.17 9.65
N GLU A 15 -4.71 2.68 8.54
CA GLU A 15 -5.99 2.28 7.97
C GLU A 15 -5.77 1.29 6.82
N LEU A 16 -6.45 0.14 6.82
CA LEU A 16 -6.36 -0.82 5.72
C LEU A 16 -6.86 -0.18 4.42
N TYR A 17 -6.04 -0.26 3.37
CA TYR A 17 -6.34 0.33 2.07
C TYR A 17 -6.60 -0.71 0.99
N LEU A 18 -5.77 -1.75 0.94
CA LEU A 18 -5.92 -2.86 -0.02
C LEU A 18 -5.37 -4.14 0.60
N GLU A 19 -6.15 -5.21 0.53
CA GLU A 19 -5.74 -6.55 0.98
C GLU A 19 -5.07 -7.32 -0.15
N ASN A 20 -4.26 -8.31 0.21
CA ASN A 20 -3.67 -9.28 -0.73
C ASN A 20 -2.96 -8.62 -1.93
N VAL A 21 -2.13 -7.62 -1.65
CA VAL A 21 -1.38 -6.85 -2.65
C VAL A 21 -0.39 -7.76 -3.37
N ASP A 22 -0.52 -7.83 -4.70
CA ASP A 22 0.37 -8.54 -5.62
C ASP A 22 1.38 -7.59 -6.27
N ILE A 23 0.92 -6.41 -6.71
CA ILE A 23 1.74 -5.41 -7.39
C ILE A 23 1.70 -4.10 -6.63
N ILE A 24 2.88 -3.51 -6.42
CA ILE A 24 3.02 -2.12 -6.02
C ILE A 24 4.04 -1.42 -6.93
N LYS A 25 3.65 -0.27 -7.49
CA LYS A 25 4.48 0.51 -8.40
C LYS A 25 4.39 2.00 -8.07
N PRO A 26 5.49 2.66 -7.69
CA PRO A 26 5.50 4.12 -7.59
C PRO A 26 5.43 4.74 -8.99
N GLU A 27 4.50 5.66 -9.19
CA GLU A 27 4.26 6.37 -10.46
C GLU A 27 4.18 7.88 -10.21
N ALA A 28 5.22 8.64 -10.57
CA ALA A 28 5.26 10.11 -10.63
C ALA A 28 4.30 10.86 -9.65
N GLY A 29 4.53 10.71 -8.34
CA GLY A 29 3.73 11.36 -7.28
C GLY A 29 2.53 10.55 -6.77
N LYS A 30 2.35 9.33 -7.27
CA LYS A 30 1.32 8.38 -6.89
C LYS A 30 1.92 7.00 -6.69
N VAL A 31 1.13 6.10 -6.11
CA VAL A 31 1.44 4.69 -5.95
C VAL A 31 0.30 3.90 -6.56
N TYR A 32 0.62 3.10 -7.57
CA TYR A 32 -0.28 2.12 -8.13
C TYR A 32 -0.19 0.82 -7.32
N LEU A 33 -1.34 0.26 -6.96
CA LEU A 33 -1.46 -1.01 -6.26
C LEU A 33 -2.43 -1.93 -7.01
N ARG A 34 -2.15 -3.24 -6.99
CA ARG A 34 -3.07 -4.28 -7.47
C ARG A 34 -3.08 -5.46 -6.52
N ASP A 35 -4.25 -6.02 -6.25
CA ASP A 35 -4.38 -7.25 -5.47
C ASP A 35 -4.33 -8.53 -6.34
N ILE A 36 -4.31 -9.69 -5.70
CA ILE A 36 -4.33 -11.00 -6.38
C ILE A 36 -5.61 -11.30 -7.16
N PHE A 37 -6.70 -10.56 -6.91
CA PHE A 37 -7.99 -10.70 -7.60
C PHE A 37 -8.10 -9.74 -8.80
N GLY A 38 -7.11 -8.87 -8.98
CA GLY A 38 -7.06 -7.88 -10.06
C GLY A 38 -7.71 -6.54 -9.71
N GLU A 39 -8.09 -6.28 -8.45
CA GLU A 39 -8.52 -4.93 -8.04
C GLU A 39 -7.34 -3.97 -8.09
N GLU A 40 -7.51 -2.87 -8.81
CA GLU A 40 -6.49 -1.83 -8.99
C GLU A 40 -6.84 -0.57 -8.18
N ARG A 41 -5.84 0.00 -7.52
CA ARG A 41 -5.97 1.25 -6.76
C ARG A 41 -4.83 2.20 -7.11
N LEU A 42 -5.17 3.47 -7.26
CA LEU A 42 -4.20 4.55 -7.43
C LEU A 42 -4.24 5.44 -6.19
N PHE A 43 -3.14 5.49 -5.45
CA PHE A 43 -3.00 6.25 -4.22
C PHE A 43 -2.15 7.50 -4.45
N GLU A 44 -2.64 8.67 -4.07
CA GLU A 44 -1.88 9.92 -4.17
C GLU A 44 -0.94 10.08 -2.97
N GLY A 45 0.33 9.73 -3.16
CA GLY A 45 1.31 9.73 -2.09
C GLY A 45 2.54 8.91 -2.41
N SER A 46 3.17 8.37 -1.37
CA SER A 46 4.41 7.61 -1.48
C SER A 46 4.43 6.42 -0.52
N ILE A 47 5.29 5.45 -0.82
CA ILE A 47 5.54 4.30 0.05
C ILE A 47 6.40 4.80 1.22
N LYS A 48 5.89 4.67 2.44
CA LYS A 48 6.62 5.02 3.68
C LYS A 48 7.54 3.89 4.12
N GLU A 49 7.00 2.67 4.19
CA GLU A 49 7.71 1.49 4.70
C GLU A 49 7.16 0.22 4.05
N ILE A 50 8.02 -0.78 3.83
CA ILE A 50 7.63 -2.15 3.50
C ILE A 50 8.20 -3.07 4.57
N SER A 51 7.32 -3.70 5.34
CA SER A 51 7.66 -4.64 6.42
C SER A 51 7.42 -6.07 5.95
N LEU A 52 8.47 -6.74 5.45
CA LEU A 52 8.39 -8.11 4.92
C LEU A 52 8.07 -9.14 6.00
N ASN A 53 8.55 -8.92 7.23
CA ASN A 53 8.26 -9.79 8.38
C ASN A 53 6.81 -9.66 8.87
N ARG A 54 6.20 -8.48 8.70
CA ARG A 54 4.80 -8.21 9.10
C ARG A 54 3.81 -8.38 7.96
N HIS A 55 4.30 -8.63 6.74
CA HIS A 55 3.48 -8.64 5.53
C HIS A 55 2.65 -7.35 5.39
N LYS A 56 3.29 -6.19 5.63
CA LYS A 56 2.63 -4.88 5.54
C LYS A 56 3.37 -3.93 4.62
N ILE A 57 2.61 -3.14 3.87
CA ILE A 57 3.07 -1.97 3.13
C ILE A 57 2.39 -0.74 3.73
N ILE A 58 3.17 0.25 4.14
CA ILE A 58 2.66 1.49 4.71
C ILE A 58 2.78 2.60 3.67
N LEU A 59 1.67 3.23 3.34
CA LEU A 59 1.54 4.35 2.43
C LEU A 59 1.39 5.64 3.23
N LYS A 60 2.03 6.71 2.76
CA LYS A 60 1.90 8.05 3.34
C LYS A 60 1.37 9.01 2.30
N ILE A 61 0.38 9.81 2.70
CA ILE A 61 -0.19 10.86 1.86
C ILE A 61 0.87 11.94 1.64
N SER A 62 1.08 12.33 0.38
CA SER A 62 1.92 13.47 0.04
C SER A 62 1.10 14.75 0.19
N SER A 63 0.98 15.25 1.42
CA SER A 63 0.54 16.63 1.68
C SER A 63 1.66 17.62 1.42
#